data_AF-A0A1A9HJA0-F1
#
_entry.id   AF-A0A1A9HJA0-F1
#
_cell.length_a   1.000
_cell.length_b   1.000
_cell.length_c   1.000
_cell.angle_alpha   90.00
_cell.angle_beta   90.00
_cell.angle_gamma   90.00
#
_symmetry.space_group_name_H-M   'P 1'
#
loop_
_entity.id
_entity.type
_entity.pdbx_description
1 polymer ?
#
loop_
_entity_poly.entity_id
_entity_poly.type
_entity_poly.pdbx_seq_one_letter_code
_entity_poly.pdbx_strand_id
1 'polypeptide(L)'
;MAPHRRMIVEALFEFIVQPIVEIVIQLSGFCTAWLLLPVFTLGRVRVEPSTKGFFVKPGRGRIVKQRGGYYLMEAELASLYGLLIWAVIGFVFLLVRQ
;
A
#
# COMPACT_ATOMS: atom_id res chain seq x y z
N MET A 1 -23.67 -28.63 -13.37
CA MET A 1 -23.56 -27.21 -13.01
C MET A 1 -23.06 -26.47 -14.26
N ALA A 2 -23.91 -25.66 -14.91
CA ALA A 2 -23.67 -25.19 -16.28
C ALA A 2 -22.47 -24.20 -16.39
N PRO A 3 -21.61 -24.32 -17.41
CA PRO A 3 -20.38 -23.53 -17.56
C PRO A 3 -20.63 -22.01 -17.62
N HIS A 4 -21.79 -21.60 -18.14
CA HIS A 4 -22.19 -20.19 -18.22
C HIS A 4 -22.29 -19.49 -16.85
N ARG A 5 -22.78 -20.15 -15.80
CA ARG A 5 -22.89 -19.53 -14.47
C ARG A 5 -21.53 -19.22 -13.85
N ARG A 6 -20.51 -20.04 -14.10
CA ARG A 6 -19.15 -19.81 -13.59
C ARG A 6 -18.53 -18.56 -14.23
N MET A 7 -18.71 -18.41 -15.54
CA MET A 7 -18.20 -17.27 -16.31
C MET A 7 -18.79 -15.93 -15.85
N ILE A 8 -20.10 -15.88 -15.52
CA ILE A 8 -20.71 -14.65 -14.97
C ILE A 8 -20.15 -14.33 -13.58
N VAL A 9 -19.97 -15.34 -12.72
CA VAL A 9 -19.45 -15.13 -11.36
C VAL A 9 -17.99 -14.67 -11.39
N GLU A 10 -17.15 -15.26 -12.23
CA GLU A 10 -15.76 -14.82 -12.42
C GLU A 10 -15.68 -13.39 -12.92
N ALA A 11 -16.46 -13.03 -13.94
CA ALA A 11 -16.50 -11.67 -14.47
C ALA A 11 -16.98 -10.64 -13.42
N LEU A 12 -17.99 -10.97 -12.62
CA LEU A 12 -18.45 -10.11 -11.53
C LEU A 12 -17.39 -9.97 -10.43
N PHE A 13 -16.67 -11.05 -10.13
CA PHE A 13 -15.61 -11.03 -9.14
C PHE A 13 -14.43 -10.15 -9.57
N GLU A 14 -13.95 -10.29 -10.80
CA GLU A 14 -12.89 -9.46 -11.36
C GLU A 14 -13.30 -7.98 -11.45
N PHE A 15 -14.55 -7.70 -11.80
CA PHE A 15 -14.99 -6.33 -11.98
C PHE A 15 -15.29 -5.59 -10.68
N ILE A 16 -15.76 -6.31 -9.64
CA ILE A 16 -16.22 -5.69 -8.38
C ILE A 16 -15.27 -6.02 -7.24
N VAL A 17 -14.97 -7.30 -7.02
CA VAL A 17 -14.23 -7.73 -5.83
C VAL A 17 -12.75 -7.38 -5.94
N GLN A 18 -12.13 -7.63 -7.10
CA GLN A 18 -10.71 -7.33 -7.31
C GLN A 18 -10.36 -5.86 -7.02
N PRO A 19 -11.04 -4.83 -7.58
CA PRO A 19 -10.71 -3.44 -7.28
C PRO A 19 -10.97 -3.06 -5.82
N ILE A 20 -12.02 -3.60 -5.19
CA ILE A 20 -12.27 -3.37 -3.76
C ILE A 20 -11.12 -3.92 -2.92
N VAL A 21 -10.71 -5.15 -3.19
CA VAL A 21 -9.59 -5.80 -2.50
C VAL A 21 -8.30 -5.02 -2.72
N GLU A 22 -8.03 -4.59 -3.95
CA GLU A 22 -6.85 -3.80 -4.28
C GLU A 22 -6.83 -2.46 -3.52
N ILE A 23 -7.96 -1.75 -3.47
CA ILE A 23 -8.09 -0.52 -2.69
C ILE A 23 -7.83 -0.78 -1.21
N VAL A 24 -8.42 -1.84 -0.63
CA VAL A 24 -8.22 -2.19 0.78
C VAL A 24 -6.75 -2.53 1.08
N ILE A 25 -6.10 -3.28 0.20
CA ILE A 25 -4.68 -3.61 0.30
C ILE A 25 -3.83 -2.34 0.23
N GLN A 26 -4.06 -1.48 -0.76
CA GLN A 26 -3.30 -0.25 -0.92
C GLN A 26 -3.48 0.69 0.27
N LEU A 27 -4.72 0.84 0.76
CA LEU A 27 -5.05 1.70 1.89
C LEU A 27 -4.44 1.17 3.19
N SER A 28 -4.53 -0.13 3.44
CA SER A 28 -3.92 -0.75 4.61
C SER A 28 -2.40 -0.62 4.60
N GLY A 29 -1.75 -0.83 3.45
CA GLY A 29 -0.32 -0.54 3.28
C GLY A 29 0.01 0.92 3.57
N PHE A 30 -0.74 1.86 2.97
CA PHE A 30 -0.50 3.29 3.16
C PHE A 30 -0.63 3.70 4.63
N CYS A 31 -1.72 3.32 5.29
CA CYS A 31 -1.95 3.62 6.71
C CYS A 31 -0.87 3.03 7.60
N THR A 32 -0.45 1.79 7.32
CA THR A 32 0.62 1.12 8.06
C THR A 32 1.93 1.88 7.94
N ALA A 33 2.33 2.25 6.73
CA ALA A 33 3.55 3.02 6.50
C ALA A 33 3.47 4.44 7.06
N TRP A 34 2.32 5.08 6.94
CA TRP A 34 2.08 6.41 7.50
C TRP A 34 2.25 6.45 9.01
N LEU A 35 1.79 5.40 9.71
CA LEU A 35 1.94 5.26 11.15
C LEU A 35 3.37 4.85 11.56
N LEU A 36 3.93 3.83 10.91
CA LEU A 36 5.13 3.16 11.37
C LEU A 36 6.43 3.81 10.86
N LEU A 37 6.46 4.34 9.64
CA LEU A 37 7.69 4.93 9.10
C LEU A 37 8.17 6.13 9.92
N PRO A 38 7.32 7.08 10.34
CA PRO A 38 7.77 8.16 11.22
C PRO A 38 8.28 7.65 12.57
N VAL A 39 7.69 6.59 13.11
CA VAL A 39 8.14 5.98 14.38
C VAL A 39 9.52 5.35 14.22
N PHE A 40 9.70 4.48 13.21
CA PHE A 40 10.97 3.79 12.97
C PHE A 40 12.09 4.72 12.51
N THR A 41 11.76 5.80 11.81
CA THR A 41 12.76 6.75 11.29
C THR A 41 12.98 7.96 12.19
N LEU A 42 12.42 7.96 13.41
CA LEU A 42 12.50 9.08 14.36
C LEU A 42 12.02 10.41 13.73
N GLY A 43 10.96 10.35 12.93
CA GLY A 43 10.36 11.48 12.22
C GLY A 43 11.16 11.97 11.02
N ARG A 44 12.26 11.30 10.63
CA ARG A 44 13.04 11.68 9.44
C ARG A 44 12.31 11.39 8.15
N VAL A 45 11.44 10.38 8.10
CA VAL A 45 10.59 10.07 6.96
C VAL A 45 9.14 10.32 7.35
N ARG A 46 8.45 11.12 6.54
CA ARG A 46 7.01 11.37 6.67
C ARG A 46 6.32 10.95 5.38
N VAL A 47 5.12 10.42 5.54
CA VAL A 47 4.25 10.06 4.44
C VAL A 47 3.16 11.13 4.36
N GLU A 48 2.96 11.72 3.20
CA GLU A 48 1.84 12.63 2.97
C GLU A 48 1.03 12.18 1.75
N PRO A 49 -0.31 12.26 1.80
CA PRO A 49 -1.12 12.11 0.62
C PRO A 49 -0.78 13.27 -0.32
N SER A 50 -0.39 12.96 -1.57
CA SER A 50 -0.12 14.01 -2.56
C SER A 50 -1.42 14.78 -2.83
N THR A 51 -1.61 15.89 -2.13
CA THR A 51 -2.76 16.81 -2.27
C THR A 51 -2.61 17.71 -3.50
N LYS A 52 -1.44 17.71 -4.14
CA LYS A 52 -1.27 18.39 -5.40
C LYS A 52 -1.85 17.50 -6.49
N GLY A 53 -2.91 17.98 -7.15
CA GLY A 53 -3.61 17.36 -8.28
C GLY A 53 -2.75 17.13 -9.54
N PHE A 54 -1.49 16.77 -9.37
CA PHE A 54 -0.73 16.08 -10.39
C PHE A 54 -1.28 14.66 -10.42
N PHE A 55 -1.99 14.34 -11.51
CA PHE A 55 -2.12 12.98 -11.99
C PHE A 55 -0.83 12.23 -11.68
N VAL A 56 -0.94 11.19 -10.86
CA VAL A 56 0.15 10.29 -10.52
C VAL A 56 0.72 9.83 -11.85
N LYS A 57 1.87 10.39 -12.26
CA LYS A 57 2.58 9.83 -13.40
C LYS A 57 3.00 8.43 -12.95
N PRO A 58 2.61 7.35 -13.65
CA PRO A 58 3.04 6.02 -13.29
C PRO A 58 4.57 6.00 -13.39
N GLY A 59 5.23 5.95 -12.25
CA GLY A 59 6.66 6.16 -12.19
C GLY A 59 7.16 6.24 -10.77
N ARG A 60 7.68 5.10 -10.27
CA ARG A 60 8.53 4.92 -9.08
C ARG A 60 8.36 6.05 -8.06
N GLY A 61 7.40 5.87 -7.16
CA GLY A 61 7.07 6.85 -6.12
C GLY A 61 8.30 7.53 -5.52
N ARG A 62 8.22 8.84 -5.34
CA ARG A 62 9.38 9.67 -5.05
C ARG A 62 9.56 9.83 -3.55
N ILE A 63 10.83 9.85 -3.13
CA ILE A 63 11.25 10.37 -1.84
C ILE A 63 11.89 11.73 -2.10
N VAL A 64 11.32 12.80 -1.53
CA VAL A 64 11.79 14.17 -1.71
C VAL A 64 12.28 14.72 -0.39
N LYS A 65 13.54 15.18 -0.35
CA LYS A 65 14.07 15.88 0.83
C LYS A 65 13.45 17.27 0.93
N GLN A 66 12.81 17.57 2.05
CA GLN A 66 12.21 18.86 2.32
C GLN A 66 13.19 19.80 3.03
N ARG A 67 12.94 21.11 2.91
CA ARG A 67 13.76 22.16 3.54
C ARG A 67 13.85 22.02 5.07
N GLY A 68 12.86 21.37 5.69
CA GLY A 68 12.83 21.07 7.13
C GLY A 68 13.68 19.88 7.58
N GLY A 69 14.52 19.30 6.71
CA GLY A 69 15.43 18.20 7.07
C GLY A 69 14.79 16.81 7.12
N TYR A 70 13.49 16.71 6.89
CA TYR A 70 12.76 15.44 6.74
C TYR A 70 12.59 15.06 5.25
N TYR A 71 12.38 13.78 5.01
CA TYR A 71 12.06 13.21 3.71
C TYR A 71 10.56 12.98 3.61
N LEU A 72 9.98 13.42 2.50
CA LEU A 72 8.60 13.17 2.16
C LEU A 72 8.54 11.95 1.24
N MET A 73 7.75 10.95 1.62
CA MET A 73 7.48 9.76 0.83
C MET A 73 6.08 9.85 0.23
N GLU A 74 5.97 9.61 -1.08
CA GLU A 74 4.70 9.55 -1.79
C GLU A 74 3.86 8.33 -1.38
N ALA A 75 2.53 8.46 -1.52
CA ALA A 75 1.55 7.48 -1.05
C ALA A 75 1.71 6.07 -1.66
N GLU A 76 2.03 5.96 -2.95
CA GLU A 76 2.21 4.67 -3.62
C GLU A 76 3.43 3.92 -3.08
N LEU A 77 4.55 4.63 -2.89
CA LEU A 77 5.75 4.06 -2.28
C LEU A 77 5.50 3.70 -0.81
N ALA A 78 4.80 4.56 -0.07
CA ALA A 78 4.43 4.28 1.31
C ALA A 78 3.54 3.04 1.40
N SER A 79 2.56 2.88 0.51
CA SER A 79 1.72 1.68 0.45
C SER A 79 2.54 0.41 0.28
N LEU A 80 3.50 0.42 -0.65
CA LEU A 80 4.44 -0.70 -0.84
C LEU A 80 5.24 -1.02 0.44
N TYR A 81 5.81 -0.01 1.10
CA TYR A 81 6.54 -0.22 2.35
C TYR A 81 5.65 -0.80 3.46
N GLY A 82 4.41 -0.34 3.56
CA GLY A 82 3.46 -0.89 4.52
C GLY A 82 3.11 -2.35 4.23
N LEU A 83 2.94 -2.71 2.97
CA LEU A 83 2.74 -4.12 2.57
C LEU A 83 3.98 -4.98 2.87
N LEU A 84 5.19 -4.45 2.68
CA LEU A 84 6.41 -5.15 3.08
C LEU A 84 6.47 -5.39 4.59
N ILE A 85 6.04 -4.41 5.40
CA ILE A 85 5.93 -4.59 6.86
C ILE A 85 4.95 -5.73 7.18
N TRP A 86 3.79 -5.77 6.54
CA TRP A 86 2.84 -6.87 6.71
C TRP A 86 3.40 -8.23 6.27
N ALA A 87 4.14 -8.27 5.16
CA ALA A 87 4.81 -9.48 4.69
C ALA A 87 5.83 -10.00 5.73
N VAL A 88 6.63 -9.10 6.31
CA VAL A 88 7.59 -9.45 7.37
C VAL A 88 6.86 -9.94 8.63
N ILE A 89 5.80 -9.25 9.06
CA ILE A 89 4.98 -9.68 10.23
C ILE A 89 4.40 -11.07 9.99
N GLY A 90 3.80 -11.31 8.81
CA GLY A 90 3.25 -12.61 8.44
C GLY A 90 4.32 -13.70 8.40
N PHE A 91 5.50 -13.40 7.87
CA PHE A 91 6.62 -14.34 7.84
C PHE A 91 7.12 -14.69 9.24
N VAL A 92 7.33 -13.71 10.11
CA VAL A 92 7.74 -13.93 11.51
C VAL A 92 6.69 -14.74 12.26
N PHE A 93 5.40 -14.44 12.06
CA PHE A 93 4.31 -15.18 12.68
C PHE A 93 4.30 -16.65 12.27
N LEU A 94 4.55 -16.96 11.00
CA LEU A 94 4.68 -18.33 10.51
C LEU A 94 5.89 -19.04 11.14
N LEU A 95 7.04 -18.37 11.24
CA LEU A 95 8.24 -18.94 11.87
C LEU A 95 8.05 -19.25 13.35
N VAL A 96 7.34 -18.39 14.10
CA VAL A 96 7.08 -18.60 15.53
C VAL A 96 6.08 -19.73 15.78
N ARG A 97 5.24 -20.07 14.79
CA ARG A 97 4.24 -21.13 14.90
C ARG A 97 4.73 -22.52 14.46
N GLN A 98 5.92 -22.62 13.88
CA GLN A 98 6.58 -23.89 13.59
C GLN A 98 7.30 -24.42 14.83
#